data_AF-A0A6A5AJA0-F1
#
_entry.id   AF-A0A6A5AJA0-F1
#
_cell.length_a   1.000
_cell.length_b   1.000
_cell.length_c   1.000
_cell.angle_alpha   90.00
_cell.angle_beta   90.00
_cell.angle_gamma   90.00
#
_symmetry.space_group_name_H-M   'P 1'
#
loop_
_entity.id
_entity.type
_entity.pdbx_description
1 polymer ?
#
loop_
_entity_poly.entity_id
_entity_poly.type
_entity_poly.pdbx_seq_one_letter_code
_entity_poly.pdbx_strand_id
1 'polypeptide(L)'
;MRTSTSSAYIAALLLCVGTAAGHGLLVDPKPSWVNPNGDLTAYCDLLDGPNLLPGGPYNLGPEDNANMFAKNFKASPYMSLRDFVNKNSATCGACGLTTMVG
;
A
#
# COMPACT_ATOMS: atom_id res chain seq x y z
N MET A 1 37.28 -32.37 20.76
CA MET A 1 36.67 -31.01 20.71
C MET A 1 36.48 -30.65 19.24
N ARG A 2 35.23 -30.57 18.76
CA ARG A 2 34.88 -30.02 17.44
C ARG A 2 34.41 -28.59 17.66
N THR A 3 35.10 -27.62 17.08
CA THR A 3 34.72 -26.20 17.15
C THR A 3 33.54 -25.93 16.21
N SER A 4 32.64 -25.10 16.72
CA SER A 4 31.26 -24.84 16.26
C SER A 4 31.22 -24.04 14.95
N THR A 5 30.54 -24.56 13.93
CA THR A 5 30.22 -23.85 12.68
C THR A 5 28.75 -23.42 12.68
N SER A 6 28.36 -22.49 13.56
CA SER A 6 26.94 -22.09 13.69
C SER A 6 26.66 -20.59 13.47
N SER A 7 27.67 -19.75 13.19
CA SER A 7 27.49 -18.29 13.08
C SER A 7 27.27 -17.74 11.66
N ALA A 8 27.39 -18.54 10.60
CA ALA A 8 27.31 -18.03 9.22
C ALA A 8 25.89 -17.98 8.65
N TYR A 9 24.95 -18.76 9.18
CA TYR A 9 23.61 -18.91 8.59
C TYR A 9 22.64 -17.77 8.96
N ILE A 10 22.82 -17.14 10.12
CA ILE A 10 21.90 -16.09 10.60
C ILE A 10 22.11 -14.77 9.83
N ALA A 11 23.34 -14.50 9.37
CA ALA A 11 23.65 -13.27 8.63
C ALA A 11 23.06 -13.24 7.21
N ALA A 12 22.81 -14.39 6.59
CA ALA A 12 22.33 -14.47 5.22
C ALA A 12 20.81 -14.18 5.07
N LEU A 13 20.00 -14.42 6.11
CA LEU A 13 18.56 -14.16 6.07
C LEU A 13 18.18 -12.69 6.23
N LEU A 14 19.06 -11.86 6.81
CA LEU A 14 18.84 -10.43 7.04
C LEU A 14 18.95 -9.56 5.77
N LEU A 15 19.50 -10.08 4.67
CA LEU A 15 19.74 -9.33 3.43
C LEU A 15 18.57 -9.38 2.43
N CYS A 16 17.50 -10.13 2.71
CA CYS A 16 16.38 -10.32 1.76
C CYS A 16 15.16 -9.42 2.00
N VAL A 17 15.20 -8.48 2.96
CA VAL A 17 14.04 -7.61 3.32
C VAL A 17 13.97 -6.31 2.48
N GLY A 18 14.78 -6.18 1.42
CA GLY A 18 15.12 -4.86 0.87
C GLY A 18 14.69 -4.48 -0.54
N THR A 19 13.93 -5.29 -1.30
CA THR A 19 13.58 -4.91 -2.69
C THR A 19 12.08 -4.75 -2.88
N ALA A 20 11.59 -3.53 -2.68
CA ALA A 20 10.37 -3.11 -3.37
C ALA A 20 10.68 -3.15 -4.88
N ALA A 21 10.06 -4.08 -5.61
CA ALA A 21 10.10 -4.11 -7.07
C ALA A 21 9.25 -2.95 -7.62
N GLY A 22 9.67 -1.71 -7.37
CA GLY A 22 9.08 -0.48 -7.89
C GLY A 22 9.47 -0.29 -9.35
N HIS A 23 9.01 -1.17 -10.23
CA HIS A 23 9.15 -0.95 -11.67
C HIS A 23 8.17 0.16 -12.06
N GLY A 24 8.68 1.40 -12.13
CA GLY A 24 7.93 2.49 -12.73
C GLY A 24 7.69 2.20 -14.22
N LEU A 25 6.45 2.35 -14.67
CA LEU A 25 6.11 2.25 -16.09
C LEU A 25 6.50 3.59 -16.77
N LEU A 26 7.48 3.57 -17.68
CA LEU A 26 7.75 4.71 -18.55
C LEU A 26 6.73 4.67 -19.70
N VAL A 27 5.77 5.61 -19.70
CA VAL A 27 4.76 5.73 -20.75
C VAL A 27 5.09 6.91 -21.68
N ASP A 28 4.89 6.72 -22.99
CA ASP A 28 4.94 7.74 -24.04
C ASP A 28 3.57 7.75 -24.75
N PRO A 29 2.81 8.86 -24.75
CA PRO A 29 3.17 10.20 -24.28
C PRO A 29 3.42 10.27 -22.77
N LYS A 30 4.34 11.17 -22.39
CA LYS A 30 4.67 11.44 -20.98
C LYS A 30 3.38 11.66 -20.18
N PRO A 31 3.22 11.01 -19.01
CA PRO A 31 2.05 11.22 -18.19
C PRO A 31 2.06 12.66 -17.65
N SER A 32 0.92 13.33 -17.73
CA SER A 32 0.68 14.65 -17.16
C SER A 32 -0.24 14.54 -15.95
N TRP A 33 -0.04 15.42 -14.98
CA TRP A 33 -0.95 15.50 -13.84
C TRP A 33 -2.27 16.11 -14.30
N VAL A 34 -3.39 15.59 -13.79
CA VAL A 34 -4.71 16.19 -14.03
C VAL A 34 -4.75 17.64 -13.54
N ASN A 35 -4.04 17.95 -12.45
CA ASN A 35 -3.86 19.31 -11.96
C ASN A 35 -2.36 19.62 -11.77
N PRO A 36 -1.66 20.16 -12.79
CA PRO A 36 -0.22 20.36 -12.75
C PRO A 36 0.23 21.45 -11.76
N ASN A 37 -0.68 22.33 -11.32
CA ASN A 37 -0.42 23.37 -10.33
C ASN A 37 -1.14 23.10 -8.99
N GLY A 38 -1.74 21.93 -8.84
CA GLY A 38 -2.48 21.52 -7.64
C GLY A 38 -1.58 20.85 -6.61
N ASP A 39 -2.18 20.45 -5.49
CA ASP A 39 -1.52 19.59 -4.52
C ASP A 39 -1.24 18.23 -5.17
N LEU A 40 0.04 17.95 -5.42
CA LEU A 40 0.50 16.69 -6.00
C LEU A 40 0.36 15.51 -5.02
N THR A 41 0.11 15.79 -3.74
CA THR A 41 -0.19 14.79 -2.72
C THR A 41 -1.69 14.56 -2.54
N ALA A 42 -2.53 15.27 -3.30
CA ALA A 42 -3.97 15.07 -3.29
C ALA A 42 -4.28 13.63 -3.69
N TYR A 43 -4.89 12.90 -2.78
CA TYR A 43 -5.39 11.56 -3.00
C TYR A 43 -6.85 11.63 -3.46
N CYS A 44 -7.26 10.60 -4.19
CA CYS A 44 -8.62 10.46 -4.72
C CYS A 44 -9.71 10.51 -3.66
N ASP A 45 -9.42 9.83 -2.55
CA ASP A 45 -10.36 9.63 -1.49
C ASP A 45 -9.65 9.15 -0.22
N LEU A 46 -10.28 9.41 0.92
CA LEU A 46 -9.81 8.95 2.23
C LEU A 46 -10.66 7.76 2.66
N LEU A 47 -10.05 6.57 2.69
CA LEU A 47 -10.63 5.41 3.34
C LEU A 47 -10.27 5.42 4.83
N ASP A 48 -11.22 5.82 5.66
CA ASP A 48 -11.03 5.89 7.11
C ASP A 48 -11.07 4.48 7.75
N GLY A 49 -9.90 3.89 7.95
CA GLY A 49 -9.71 2.53 8.46
C GLY A 49 -10.49 2.21 9.74
N PRO A 50 -10.37 2.99 10.83
CA PRO A 50 -11.15 2.79 12.06
C PRO A 50 -12.68 2.71 11.85
N ASN A 51 -13.22 3.47 10.90
CA ASN A 51 -14.65 3.48 10.59
C ASN A 51 -15.06 2.32 9.67
N LEU A 52 -14.24 2.01 8.66
CA LEU A 52 -14.55 1.01 7.64
C LEU A 52 -14.17 -0.42 8.05
N LEU A 53 -13.17 -0.57 8.90
CA LEU A 53 -12.61 -1.83 9.40
C LEU A 53 -12.41 -1.75 10.93
N PRO A 54 -13.51 -1.62 11.71
CA PRO A 54 -13.41 -1.53 13.16
C PRO A 54 -12.87 -2.84 13.75
N GLY A 55 -12.21 -2.74 14.92
CA GLY A 55 -11.69 -3.92 15.62
C GLY A 55 -10.37 -3.73 16.36
N GLY A 56 -9.77 -2.54 16.28
CA GLY A 56 -8.58 -2.20 17.07
C GLY A 56 -7.95 -0.86 16.70
N PRO A 57 -6.87 -0.47 17.40
CA PRO A 57 -6.17 0.79 17.16
C PRO A 57 -5.38 0.77 15.85
N TYR A 58 -5.37 1.91 15.14
CA TYR A 58 -4.59 2.19 13.93
C TYR A 58 -3.55 3.31 14.15
N ASN A 59 -3.20 3.58 15.40
CA ASN A 59 -2.27 4.62 15.82
C ASN A 59 -1.01 4.05 16.49
N LEU A 60 -0.65 2.81 16.14
CA LEU A 60 0.54 2.12 16.62
C LEU A 60 1.67 2.23 15.59
N GLY A 61 2.71 1.39 15.73
CA GLY A 61 3.79 1.31 14.76
C GLY A 61 3.30 0.86 13.38
N PRO A 62 4.06 1.14 12.31
CA PRO A 62 3.67 0.78 10.95
C PRO A 62 3.33 -0.71 10.78
N GLU A 63 4.11 -1.59 11.40
CA GLU A 63 3.89 -3.04 11.39
C GLU A 63 2.57 -3.41 12.08
N ASP A 64 2.30 -2.86 13.26
CA ASP A 64 1.08 -3.12 14.02
C ASP A 64 -0.16 -2.66 13.27
N ASN A 65 -0.11 -1.48 12.64
CA ASN A 65 -1.22 -0.94 11.86
C ASN A 65 -1.50 -1.81 10.62
N ALA A 66 -0.45 -2.29 9.95
CA ALA A 66 -0.59 -3.21 8.82
C ALA A 66 -1.19 -4.56 9.25
N ASN A 67 -0.75 -5.09 10.38
CA ASN A 67 -1.30 -6.31 10.97
C ASN A 67 -2.77 -6.13 11.38
N MET A 68 -3.13 -4.98 11.94
CA MET A 68 -4.51 -4.64 12.29
C MET A 68 -5.40 -4.56 11.05
N PHE A 69 -4.93 -3.89 9.99
CA PHE A 69 -5.62 -3.86 8.71
C PHE A 69 -5.84 -5.28 8.18
N ALA A 70 -4.78 -6.09 8.10
CA ALA A 70 -4.88 -7.45 7.57
C ALA A 70 -5.86 -8.32 8.38
N LYS A 71 -5.86 -8.18 9.70
CA LYS A 71 -6.78 -8.89 10.59
C LYS A 71 -8.24 -8.48 10.36
N ASN A 72 -8.52 -7.17 10.40
CA ASN A 72 -9.90 -6.67 10.31
C ASN A 72 -10.44 -6.81 8.88
N PHE A 73 -9.59 -6.64 7.87
CA PHE A 73 -9.95 -6.89 6.47
C PHE A 73 -10.34 -8.35 6.23
N LYS A 74 -9.60 -9.32 6.79
CA LYS A 74 -9.97 -10.76 6.68
C LYS A 74 -11.28 -11.11 7.37
N ALA A 75 -11.66 -10.37 8.42
CA ALA A 75 -12.92 -10.56 9.13
C ALA A 75 -14.09 -9.78 8.50
N SER A 76 -13.80 -8.85 7.59
CA SER A 76 -14.78 -8.01 6.91
C SER A 76 -15.58 -8.79 5.86
N PRO A 77 -16.72 -8.26 5.39
CA PRO A 77 -17.50 -8.88 4.31
C PRO A 77 -16.89 -8.67 2.91
N TYR A 78 -15.76 -7.97 2.78
CA TYR A 78 -15.17 -7.64 1.48
C TYR A 78 -14.42 -8.84 0.90
N MET A 79 -14.69 -9.15 -0.36
CA MET A 79 -14.10 -10.32 -1.02
C MET A 79 -12.68 -10.07 -1.53
N SER A 80 -12.33 -8.81 -1.78
CA SER A 80 -11.03 -8.38 -2.29
C SER A 80 -10.77 -6.91 -1.96
N LEU A 81 -9.51 -6.49 -2.05
CA LEU A 81 -9.16 -5.08 -1.89
C LEU A 81 -9.88 -4.19 -2.92
N ARG A 82 -10.08 -4.69 -4.14
CA ARG A 82 -10.85 -3.98 -5.17
C ARG A 82 -12.31 -3.79 -4.76
N ASP A 83 -12.94 -4.83 -4.18
CA ASP A 83 -14.31 -4.76 -3.69
C ASP A 83 -14.45 -3.76 -2.53
N PHE A 84 -13.49 -3.78 -1.60
CA PHE A 84 -13.41 -2.83 -0.50
C PHE A 84 -13.28 -1.38 -0.98
N VAL A 85 -12.35 -1.10 -1.90
CA VAL A 85 -12.19 0.24 -2.47
C VAL A 85 -13.45 0.66 -3.22
N ASN A 86 -13.96 -0.17 -4.13
CA ASN A 86 -15.13 0.20 -4.95
C ASN A 86 -16.41 0.47 -4.14
N LYS A 87 -16.59 -0.20 -2.99
CA LYS A 87 -17.78 -0.02 -2.14
C LYS A 87 -17.69 1.20 -1.22
N ASN A 88 -16.48 1.65 -0.90
CA ASN A 88 -16.25 2.69 0.11
C ASN A 88 -15.63 3.96 -0.44
N SER A 89 -15.07 3.92 -1.65
CA SER A 89 -14.57 5.11 -2.30
C SER A 89 -15.70 5.89 -2.97
N ALA A 90 -15.71 7.20 -2.77
CA ALA A 90 -16.40 8.13 -3.63
C ALA A 90 -15.91 7.98 -5.07
N THR A 91 -16.77 8.30 -6.04
CA THR A 91 -16.36 8.43 -7.43
C THR A 91 -15.35 9.56 -7.51
N CYS A 92 -14.08 9.17 -7.52
CA CYS A 92 -12.99 10.08 -7.73
C CYS A 92 -13.19 10.70 -9.11
N GLY A 93 -13.29 12.03 -9.16
CA GLY A 93 -13.19 12.76 -10.43
C GLY A 93 -11.82 12.50 -11.08
N ALA A 94 -11.45 13.32 -12.06
CA ALA A 94 -10.10 13.22 -12.62
C ALA A 94 -9.05 13.51 -11.53
N CYS A 95 -8.10 12.60 -11.36
CA CYS A 95 -7.17 12.50 -10.23
C CYS A 95 -5.90 11.75 -10.66
N GLY A 96 -4.78 11.92 -9.94
CA GLY A 96 -3.56 11.16 -10.21
C GLY A 96 -2.90 11.46 -11.56
N LEU A 97 -2.17 10.48 -12.10
CA LEU A 97 -1.43 10.55 -13.37
C LEU A 97 -2.34 10.24 -14.57
N THR A 98 -2.66 11.30 -15.34
CA THR A 98 -3.19 11.37 -16.72
C THR A 98 -4.52 10.72 -17.10
N THR A 99 -5.34 11.51 -17.80
CA THR A 99 -6.10 11.05 -18.98
C THR A 99 -5.13 10.51 -20.03
N MET A 100 -5.22 9.25 -20.44
CA MET A 100 -4.47 8.78 -21.61
C MET A 100 -5.00 9.50 -22.86
N VAL A 101 -4.34 10.58 -23.28
CA VAL A 101 -4.67 11.26 -24.53
C VAL A 101 -3.99 10.45 -25.63
N GLY A 102 -4.81 9.69 -26.36
CA GLY A 102 -4.44 9.14 -27.67
C GLY A 102 -4.48 10.22 -28.74
#